data_AF-A0A6P1SZU0-F1
#
_entry.id   AF-A0A6P1SZU0-F1
#
_cell.length_a   1.000
_cell.length_b   1.000
_cell.length_c   1.000
_cell.angle_alpha   90.00
_cell.angle_beta   90.00
_cell.angle_gamma   90.00
#
_symmetry.space_group_name_H-M   'P 1'
#
loop_
_entity.id
_entity.type
_entity.pdbx_description
1 polymer ?
#
loop_
_entity_poly.entity_id
_entity_poly.type
_entity_poly.pdbx_seq_one_letter_code
_entity_poly.pdbx_strand_id
1 'polypeptide(L)'
;MFWNLRALLVLALLAIAGVQPAFAQTDDSVDVPEAPHTNTTTLEDILARQRGEAVERTNRTSDYDASAQAQGILGTLGGTSDSLMWEDMRFNTANITTQANGPATNVLMQDGGMKWLSWRAGPLRTYGGYLLLGTIAVLGLFYLLRGRIRVSGGLSGIRIERFKPVERLAHWVLAGSFILLALTGLISLFGRVAIIPLFGHEVNSILAIGSKWIHNNVSWAFMLALILVFVFWVIHNIPARADVVWLMKGGGLFSKNSHPPAWKFNAGQKLIFWAVIILGVSVSVSGLSLLFPFQMPLFAATFEKINMLGIPGLVGLNPLPTVLEPHVEMQYAQLWHAIVSFLMMAVIIAHIYIGTLGMEGAYDAMGSGNVDLQWAKEHHNLWVEEMEAKGKVPKASVSAAE
;
A
#
# COMPACT_ATOMS: atom_id res chain seq x y z
N MET A 1 32.91 57.97 31.81
CA MET A 1 32.26 57.03 32.75
C MET A 1 30.91 57.55 33.28
N PHE A 2 30.15 58.32 32.50
CA PHE A 2 28.79 58.80 32.88
C PHE A 2 27.73 58.54 31.79
N TRP A 3 28.12 57.93 30.67
CA TRP A 3 27.23 57.65 29.54
C TRP A 3 26.56 56.27 29.66
N ASN A 4 27.30 55.26 30.16
CA ASN A 4 26.77 53.90 30.34
C ASN A 4 25.80 53.78 31.52
N LEU A 5 25.84 54.70 32.50
CA LEU A 5 24.93 54.68 33.65
C LEU A 5 23.53 55.20 33.30
N ARG A 6 23.43 56.13 32.33
CA ARG A 6 22.15 56.66 31.84
C ARG A 6 21.41 55.66 30.93
N ALA A 7 22.16 54.89 30.12
CA ALA A 7 21.57 53.83 29.28
C ALA A 7 21.03 52.65 30.12
N LEU A 8 21.72 52.27 31.20
CA LEU A 8 21.25 51.25 32.13
C LEU A 8 20.03 51.71 32.97
N LEU A 9 19.95 52.99 33.34
CA LEU A 9 18.78 53.56 34.02
C LEU A 9 17.54 53.64 33.10
N VAL A 10 17.71 53.94 31.81
CA VAL A 10 16.60 53.96 30.84
C VAL A 10 16.10 52.54 30.52
N LEU A 11 17.00 51.55 30.42
CA LEU A 11 16.62 50.15 30.25
C LEU A 11 15.96 49.55 31.51
N ALA A 12 16.38 49.96 32.70
CA ALA A 12 15.74 49.56 33.96
C ALA A 12 14.36 50.22 34.17
N LEU A 13 14.17 51.46 33.73
CA LEU A 13 12.87 52.15 33.79
C LEU A 13 11.86 51.62 32.76
N LEU A 14 12.32 51.16 31.59
CA LEU A 14 11.47 50.50 30.59
C LEU A 14 11.08 49.07 30.99
N ALA A 15 11.91 48.37 31.77
CA ALA A 15 11.60 47.05 32.31
C ALA A 15 10.52 47.07 33.42
N ILE A 16 10.36 48.19 34.13
CA ILE A 16 9.35 48.35 35.20
C ILE A 16 8.00 48.84 34.64
N ALA A 17 7.97 49.46 33.47
CA ALA A 17 6.73 49.95 32.85
C ALA A 17 5.93 48.88 32.06
N GLY A 18 6.51 47.70 31.80
CA GLY A 18 5.91 46.65 30.96
C GLY A 18 5.13 45.57 31.70
N VAL A 19 5.05 45.62 33.04
CA VAL A 19 4.29 44.65 33.85
C VAL A 19 3.29 45.40 34.71
N GLN A 20 2.23 45.89 34.07
CA GLN A 20 0.99 46.12 34.79
C GLN A 20 0.33 44.74 34.95
N PRO A 21 0.03 44.26 36.17
CA PRO A 21 -0.94 43.19 36.29
C PRO A 21 -2.22 43.71 35.66
N ALA A 22 -2.70 43.05 34.61
CA ALA A 22 -4.07 43.20 34.18
C ALA A 22 -4.91 42.68 35.35
N PHE A 23 -5.34 43.59 36.24
CA PHE A 23 -6.47 43.32 37.10
C PHE A 23 -7.64 43.15 36.15
N ALA A 24 -7.99 41.90 35.86
CA ALA A 24 -9.33 41.60 35.40
C ALA A 24 -10.27 42.28 36.40
N GLN A 25 -11.11 43.19 35.92
CA GLN A 25 -12.30 43.56 36.68
C GLN A 25 -13.03 42.24 36.92
N THR A 26 -12.97 41.75 38.16
CA THR A 26 -14.00 40.84 38.65
C THR A 26 -15.26 41.69 38.66
N ASP A 27 -16.02 41.62 37.57
CA ASP A 27 -17.42 41.98 37.63
C ASP A 27 -17.98 41.19 38.81
N ASP A 28 -18.47 41.91 39.82
CA ASP A 28 -19.30 41.34 40.86
C ASP A 28 -20.34 40.48 40.16
N SER A 29 -20.36 39.21 40.56
CA SER A 29 -21.24 38.16 40.06
C SER A 29 -22.62 38.71 39.70
N VAL A 30 -22.83 38.95 38.40
CA VAL A 30 -24.14 38.70 37.83
C VAL A 30 -24.31 37.20 38.01
N ASP A 31 -25.09 36.84 39.01
CA ASP A 31 -25.56 35.49 39.26
C ASP A 31 -26.42 35.10 38.06
N VAL A 32 -25.75 34.77 36.95
CA VAL A 32 -26.39 34.16 35.79
C VAL A 32 -26.81 32.79 36.31
N PRO A 33 -28.13 32.50 36.37
CA PRO A 33 -28.57 31.19 36.82
C PRO A 33 -27.85 30.17 35.96
N GLU A 34 -27.12 29.27 36.61
CA GLU A 34 -26.48 28.15 35.97
C GLU A 34 -27.58 27.39 35.24
N ALA A 35 -27.66 27.57 33.91
CA ALA A 35 -28.64 26.90 33.09
C ALA A 35 -28.48 25.39 33.35
N PRO A 36 -29.56 24.65 33.61
CA PRO A 36 -29.48 23.27 34.04
C PRO A 36 -28.59 22.49 33.09
N HIS A 37 -27.43 22.11 33.60
CA HIS A 37 -26.44 21.26 32.93
C HIS A 37 -27.11 19.98 32.50
N THR A 38 -27.10 19.69 31.20
CA THR A 38 -26.88 18.29 30.77
C THR A 38 -26.18 18.13 29.43
N ASN A 39 -26.14 19.12 28.51
CA ASN A 39 -25.76 18.80 27.12
C ASN A 39 -24.78 19.78 26.41
N THR A 40 -24.02 20.64 27.12
CA THR A 40 -23.10 21.62 26.47
C THR A 40 -21.62 21.27 26.67
N THR A 41 -20.79 21.59 25.68
CA THR A 41 -19.33 21.44 25.75
C THR A 41 -18.75 22.41 26.78
N THR A 42 -18.03 21.89 27.78
CA THR A 42 -17.38 22.72 28.81
C THR A 42 -16.03 23.27 28.34
N LEU A 43 -15.50 24.29 29.01
CA LEU A 43 -14.13 24.76 28.76
C LEU A 43 -13.09 23.65 28.99
N GLU A 44 -13.30 22.80 30.00
CA GLU A 44 -12.40 21.68 30.27
C GLU A 44 -12.43 20.65 29.14
N ASP A 45 -13.60 20.37 28.57
CA ASP A 45 -13.72 19.52 27.37
C ASP A 45 -12.90 20.09 26.20
N ILE A 46 -12.91 21.41 26.01
CA ILE A 46 -12.14 22.09 24.94
C ILE A 46 -10.65 21.97 25.21
N LEU A 47 -10.21 22.26 26.43
CA LEU A 47 -8.80 22.20 26.81
C LEU A 47 -8.27 20.75 26.76
N ALA A 48 -9.05 19.77 27.19
CA ALA A 48 -8.73 18.34 27.08
C ALA A 48 -8.54 17.92 25.61
N ARG A 49 -9.45 18.34 24.72
CA ARG A 49 -9.30 18.11 23.26
C ARG A 49 -8.03 18.75 22.70
N GLN A 50 -7.68 19.97 23.14
CA GLN A 50 -6.44 20.65 22.73
C GLN A 50 -5.18 19.94 23.23
N ARG A 51 -5.24 19.29 24.40
CA ARG A 51 -4.18 18.43 24.93
C ARG A 51 -4.12 17.04 24.27
N GLY A 52 -5.08 16.71 23.41
CA GLY A 52 -5.18 15.40 22.74
C GLY A 52 -5.80 14.31 23.60
N GLU A 53 -6.47 14.67 24.69
CA GLU A 53 -7.15 13.74 25.60
C GLU A 53 -8.50 13.28 25.01
N ALA A 54 -8.89 12.06 25.34
CA ALA A 54 -10.19 11.52 24.94
C ALA A 54 -11.29 12.10 25.84
N VAL A 55 -12.24 12.80 25.25
CA VAL A 55 -13.42 13.36 25.94
C VAL A 55 -14.66 12.59 25.52
N GLU A 56 -15.37 12.01 26.48
CA GLU A 56 -16.60 11.26 26.25
C GLU A 56 -17.71 12.18 25.71
N ARG A 57 -18.35 11.74 24.62
CA ARG A 57 -19.40 12.48 23.94
C ARG A 57 -20.73 11.80 24.27
N THR A 58 -21.35 12.18 25.38
CA THR A 58 -22.72 11.77 25.68
C THR A 58 -23.67 12.25 24.57
N ASN A 59 -24.85 11.63 24.41
CA ASN A 59 -25.85 12.01 23.38
C ASN A 59 -26.34 13.45 23.61
N ARG A 60 -25.60 14.43 23.10
CA ARG A 60 -25.94 15.85 23.14
C ARG A 60 -26.88 16.11 21.96
N THR A 61 -28.17 15.86 22.12
CA THR A 61 -29.16 16.35 21.16
C THR A 61 -29.30 17.85 21.36
N SER A 62 -28.73 18.61 20.45
CA SER A 62 -28.90 20.06 20.36
C SER A 62 -30.31 20.37 19.88
N ASP A 63 -31.16 20.85 20.78
CA ASP A 63 -32.40 21.51 20.39
C ASP A 63 -32.05 22.93 19.91
N TYR A 64 -31.83 23.09 18.61
CA TYR A 64 -31.49 24.38 18.00
C TYR A 64 -32.66 25.38 18.06
N ASP A 65 -33.89 24.90 18.30
CA ASP A 65 -35.11 25.72 18.39
C ASP A 65 -35.37 26.24 19.81
N ALA A 66 -34.61 25.78 20.80
CA ALA A 66 -34.62 26.28 22.17
C ALA A 66 -33.95 27.67 22.26
N SER A 67 -34.56 28.66 21.60
CA SER A 67 -34.20 30.06 21.74
C SER A 67 -34.59 30.55 23.14
N ALA A 68 -33.60 30.95 23.94
CA ALA A 68 -33.86 31.73 25.14
C ALA A 68 -34.52 33.06 24.71
N GLN A 69 -35.68 33.38 25.28
CA GLN A 69 -36.40 34.62 24.99
C GLN A 69 -35.48 35.83 25.16
N ALA A 70 -35.35 36.64 24.11
CA ALA A 70 -34.48 37.79 24.10
C ALA A 70 -34.89 38.84 25.15
N GLN A 71 -34.05 39.03 26.16
CA GLN A 71 -34.12 40.15 27.08
C GLN A 71 -33.10 41.22 26.65
N GLY A 72 -33.42 41.99 25.60
CA GLY A 72 -32.58 43.14 25.19
C GLY A 72 -32.78 43.60 23.74
N ILE A 73 -32.35 44.84 23.45
CA ILE A 73 -32.44 45.51 22.13
C ILE A 73 -31.57 44.84 21.06
N LEU A 74 -30.52 44.11 21.47
CA LEU A 74 -29.55 43.46 20.57
C LEU A 74 -29.88 42.00 20.25
N GLY A 75 -30.99 41.45 20.78
CA GLY A 75 -31.32 40.02 20.64
C GLY A 75 -30.38 39.11 21.43
N THR A 76 -30.58 37.79 21.33
CA THR A 76 -29.63 36.77 21.84
C THR A 76 -28.74 36.29 20.70
N LEU A 77 -27.51 35.86 21.01
CA LEU A 77 -26.61 35.22 20.04
C LEU A 77 -27.04 33.76 19.71
N GLY A 78 -28.28 33.38 20.02
CA GLY A 78 -28.78 32.00 19.97
C GLY A 78 -28.70 31.26 21.31
N GLY A 79 -29.39 30.12 21.40
CA GLY A 79 -29.41 29.25 22.59
C GLY A 79 -28.31 28.18 22.61
N THR A 80 -27.51 28.06 21.54
CA THR A 80 -26.48 27.03 21.37
C THR A 80 -25.15 27.64 20.91
N SER A 81 -24.03 26.99 21.24
CA SER A 81 -22.70 27.42 20.80
C SER A 81 -22.46 27.04 19.34
N ASP A 82 -21.86 27.94 18.55
CA ASP A 82 -21.38 27.65 17.18
C ASP A 82 -20.50 26.39 17.12
N SER A 83 -19.70 26.15 18.17
CA SER A 83 -18.83 24.97 18.24
C SER A 83 -19.61 23.65 18.31
N LEU A 84 -20.75 23.64 19.01
CA LEU A 84 -21.66 22.50 19.09
C LEU A 84 -22.36 22.28 17.75
N MET A 85 -22.85 23.36 17.12
CA MET A 85 -23.44 23.29 15.78
C MET A 85 -22.47 22.64 14.77
N TRP A 86 -21.22 23.08 14.71
CA TRP A 86 -20.23 22.50 13.80
C TRP A 86 -19.82 21.07 14.18
N GLU A 87 -19.80 20.74 15.47
CA GLU A 87 -19.58 19.37 15.96
C GLU A 87 -20.69 18.44 15.48
N ASP A 88 -21.95 18.84 15.61
CA ASP A 88 -23.10 18.04 15.20
C ASP A 88 -23.17 17.84 13.69
N MET A 89 -22.82 18.88 12.92
CA MET A 89 -22.69 18.77 11.47
C MET A 89 -21.58 17.79 11.07
N ARG A 90 -20.45 17.80 11.79
CA ARG A 90 -19.30 16.91 11.53
C ARG A 90 -19.61 15.44 11.82
N PHE A 91 -20.37 15.17 12.88
CA PHE A 91 -20.72 13.81 13.30
C PHE A 91 -22.09 13.35 12.79
N ASN A 92 -22.72 14.15 11.92
CA ASN A 92 -24.01 13.86 11.31
C ASN A 92 -25.12 13.58 12.35
N THR A 93 -25.07 14.27 13.48
CA THR A 93 -26.07 14.23 14.57
C THR A 93 -27.03 15.41 14.50
N ALA A 94 -26.71 16.45 13.71
CA ALA A 94 -27.59 17.58 13.48
C ALA A 94 -28.88 17.15 12.76
N ASN A 95 -30.03 17.70 13.18
CA ASN A 95 -31.30 17.50 12.51
C ASN A 95 -31.38 18.39 11.24
N ILE A 96 -30.86 17.87 10.12
CA ILE A 96 -30.81 18.58 8.84
C ILE A 96 -31.98 18.18 7.96
N THR A 97 -32.72 19.17 7.45
CA THR A 97 -33.71 18.98 6.39
C THR A 97 -33.18 19.53 5.07
N THR A 98 -33.38 18.79 3.98
CA THR A 98 -32.89 19.19 2.65
C THR A 98 -34.01 19.13 1.61
N GLN A 99 -34.00 20.07 0.67
CA GLN A 99 -34.92 20.08 -0.48
C GLN A 99 -34.58 18.98 -1.51
N ALA A 100 -33.34 18.49 -1.50
CA ALA A 100 -32.90 17.36 -2.31
C ALA A 100 -33.23 16.04 -1.62
N ASN A 101 -33.78 15.10 -2.39
CA ASN A 101 -34.05 13.74 -1.95
C ASN A 101 -33.03 12.79 -2.60
N GLY A 102 -32.24 12.10 -1.79
CA GLY A 102 -31.25 11.14 -2.26
C GLY A 102 -30.38 10.60 -1.11
N PRO A 103 -29.56 9.56 -1.36
CA PRO A 103 -28.62 9.07 -0.36
C PRO A 103 -27.66 10.17 0.08
N ALA A 104 -27.41 10.26 1.38
CA ALA A 104 -26.51 11.23 2.01
C ALA A 104 -26.81 12.73 1.76
N THR A 105 -28.03 13.10 1.33
CA THR A 105 -28.37 14.54 1.11
C THR A 105 -28.36 15.35 2.40
N ASN A 106 -28.59 14.72 3.55
CA ASN A 106 -28.52 15.33 4.87
C ASN A 106 -27.11 15.33 5.50
N VAL A 107 -26.10 14.77 4.81
CA VAL A 107 -24.71 14.73 5.30
C VAL A 107 -23.96 15.97 4.82
N LEU A 108 -23.86 16.98 5.68
CA LEU A 108 -23.17 18.24 5.34
C LEU A 108 -21.64 18.11 5.41
N MET A 109 -21.13 17.30 6.35
CA MET A 109 -19.70 17.02 6.50
C MET A 109 -19.48 15.52 6.56
N GLN A 110 -18.63 15.00 5.68
CA GLN A 110 -18.28 13.58 5.62
C GLN A 110 -16.91 13.36 6.26
N ASP A 111 -16.85 12.55 7.32
CA ASP A 111 -15.60 12.22 8.03
C ASP A 111 -15.13 10.77 7.82
N GLY A 112 -15.96 9.92 7.21
CA GLY A 112 -15.66 8.49 7.00
C GLY A 112 -14.37 8.22 6.22
N GLY A 113 -13.90 9.17 5.41
CA GLY A 113 -12.61 9.07 4.70
C GLY A 113 -11.37 9.30 5.56
N MET A 114 -11.50 9.79 6.79
CA MET A 114 -10.35 10.20 7.60
C MET A 114 -9.50 9.01 8.09
N LYS A 115 -10.12 7.86 8.39
CA LYS A 115 -9.38 6.63 8.73
C LYS A 115 -8.56 6.15 7.55
N TRP A 116 -9.16 6.10 6.37
CA TRP A 116 -8.45 5.77 5.13
C TRP A 116 -7.30 6.75 4.85
N LEU A 117 -7.56 8.05 4.95
CA LEU A 117 -6.57 9.10 4.69
C LEU A 117 -5.38 8.99 5.63
N SER A 118 -5.62 8.88 6.94
CA SER A 118 -4.56 8.76 7.95
C SER A 118 -3.74 7.49 7.76
N TRP A 119 -4.38 6.36 7.46
CA TRP A 119 -3.69 5.09 7.22
C TRP A 119 -2.85 5.11 5.94
N ARG A 120 -3.42 5.66 4.85
CA ARG A 120 -2.73 5.86 3.57
C ARG A 120 -1.56 6.84 3.72
N ALA A 121 -1.74 7.92 4.47
CA ALA A 121 -0.71 8.93 4.66
C ALA A 121 0.42 8.46 5.59
N GLY A 122 0.14 7.70 6.65
CA GLY A 122 1.17 7.25 7.58
C GLY A 122 1.61 5.80 7.32
N PRO A 123 0.95 4.81 7.95
CA PRO A 123 1.33 3.40 7.93
C PRO A 123 1.63 2.84 6.54
N LEU A 124 0.73 3.01 5.57
CA LEU A 124 0.88 2.40 4.24
C LEU A 124 2.15 2.89 3.52
N ARG A 125 2.37 4.21 3.50
CA ARG A 125 3.56 4.80 2.87
C ARG A 125 4.84 4.44 3.59
N THR A 126 4.80 4.47 4.92
CA THR A 126 5.99 4.24 5.75
C THR A 126 6.45 2.79 5.64
N TYR A 127 5.57 1.83 5.95
CA TYR A 127 5.90 0.42 5.90
C TYR A 127 6.09 -0.09 4.48
N GLY A 128 5.28 0.39 3.52
CA GLY A 128 5.47 0.07 2.11
C GLY A 128 6.83 0.55 1.58
N GLY A 129 7.22 1.79 1.92
CA GLY A 129 8.54 2.33 1.59
C GLY A 129 9.68 1.52 2.21
N TYR A 130 9.59 1.21 3.50
CA TYR A 130 10.58 0.38 4.20
C TYR A 130 10.66 -1.04 3.63
N LEU A 131 9.54 -1.64 3.22
CA LEU A 131 9.54 -2.96 2.60
C LEU A 131 10.37 -2.95 1.30
N LEU A 132 10.15 -1.96 0.42
CA LEU A 132 10.86 -1.89 -0.86
C LEU A 132 12.35 -1.58 -0.67
N LEU A 133 12.67 -0.56 0.14
CA LEU A 133 14.05 -0.18 0.43
C LEU A 133 14.78 -1.30 1.18
N GLY A 134 14.13 -1.95 2.14
CA GLY A 134 14.66 -3.08 2.88
C GLY A 134 14.91 -4.29 1.97
N THR A 135 14.00 -4.59 1.05
CA THR A 135 14.20 -5.66 0.06
C THR A 135 15.43 -5.39 -0.80
N ILE A 136 15.57 -4.16 -1.32
CA ILE A 136 16.75 -3.75 -2.12
C ILE A 136 18.03 -3.85 -1.28
N ALA A 137 18.00 -3.36 -0.03
CA ALA A 137 19.15 -3.40 0.87
C ALA A 137 19.59 -4.83 1.22
N VAL A 138 18.64 -5.72 1.50
CA VAL A 138 18.91 -7.15 1.79
C VAL A 138 19.53 -7.83 0.57
N LEU A 139 18.98 -7.62 -0.62
CA LEU A 139 19.52 -8.21 -1.86
C LEU A 139 20.89 -7.63 -2.21
N GLY A 140 21.07 -6.32 -2.03
CA GLY A 140 22.36 -5.64 -2.20
C GLY A 140 23.42 -6.17 -1.24
N LEU A 141 23.09 -6.30 0.04
CA LEU A 141 23.98 -6.90 1.05
C LEU A 141 24.32 -8.34 0.71
N PHE A 142 23.31 -9.14 0.34
CA PHE A 142 23.52 -10.52 -0.09
C PHE A 142 24.47 -10.59 -1.29
N TYR A 143 24.31 -9.71 -2.27
CA TYR A 143 25.21 -9.61 -3.43
C TYR A 143 26.63 -9.20 -3.03
N LEU A 144 26.81 -8.25 -2.12
CA LEU A 144 28.14 -7.82 -1.66
C LEU A 144 28.86 -8.92 -0.87
N LEU A 145 28.13 -9.68 -0.04
CA LEU A 145 28.70 -10.75 0.77
C LEU A 145 29.03 -12.00 -0.05
N ARG A 146 28.21 -12.30 -1.07
CA ARG A 146 28.28 -13.58 -1.78
C ARG A 146 28.70 -13.49 -3.23
N GLY A 147 28.46 -12.36 -3.88
CA GLY A 147 28.63 -12.19 -5.31
C GLY A 147 27.62 -12.99 -6.14
N ARG A 148 27.94 -13.14 -7.42
CA ARG A 148 27.13 -13.89 -8.39
C ARG A 148 27.33 -15.40 -8.21
N ILE A 149 26.22 -16.15 -8.23
CA ILE A 149 26.25 -17.61 -8.24
C ILE A 149 26.74 -18.07 -9.63
N ARG A 150 27.97 -18.58 -9.67
CA ARG A 150 28.61 -19.08 -10.89
C ARG A 150 28.32 -20.57 -11.13
N VAL A 151 28.38 -20.97 -12.39
CA VAL A 151 28.29 -22.39 -12.79
C VAL A 151 29.60 -23.10 -12.40
N SER A 152 29.50 -24.19 -11.64
CA SER A 152 30.66 -24.83 -11.00
C SER A 152 31.71 -25.34 -12.00
N GLY A 153 31.25 -25.86 -13.15
CA GLY A 153 32.10 -26.37 -14.23
C GLY A 153 32.34 -25.41 -15.40
N GLY A 154 31.89 -24.15 -15.30
CA GLY A 154 31.83 -23.24 -16.46
C GLY A 154 30.71 -23.60 -17.45
N LEU A 155 30.55 -22.81 -18.50
CA LEU A 155 29.52 -23.05 -19.52
C LEU A 155 30.01 -24.06 -20.56
N SER A 156 29.14 -24.99 -20.96
CA SER A 156 29.44 -26.01 -21.96
C SER A 156 29.52 -25.50 -23.40
N GLY A 157 28.92 -24.34 -23.68
CA GLY A 157 28.75 -23.79 -25.03
C GLY A 157 27.59 -24.42 -25.81
N ILE A 158 27.07 -25.57 -25.38
CA ILE A 158 25.91 -26.24 -25.98
C ILE A 158 24.64 -25.62 -25.41
N ARG A 159 23.76 -25.12 -26.29
CA ARG A 159 22.51 -24.47 -25.90
C ARG A 159 21.30 -25.36 -26.15
N ILE A 160 20.35 -25.35 -25.22
CA ILE A 160 19.06 -26.05 -25.31
C ILE A 160 17.90 -25.06 -25.15
N GLU A 161 16.84 -25.23 -25.93
CA GLU A 161 15.64 -24.38 -25.86
C GLU A 161 14.87 -24.68 -24.56
N ARG A 162 14.71 -23.65 -23.74
CA ARG A 162 13.94 -23.71 -22.49
C ARG A 162 12.57 -23.06 -22.61
N PHE A 163 12.50 -21.90 -23.28
CA PHE A 163 11.27 -21.12 -23.44
C PHE A 163 11.06 -20.71 -24.89
N LYS A 164 9.85 -21.02 -25.39
CA LYS A 164 9.43 -20.67 -26.75
C LYS A 164 9.26 -19.16 -26.89
N PRO A 165 9.40 -18.59 -28.10
CA PRO A 165 9.23 -17.16 -28.34
C PRO A 165 7.91 -16.58 -27.81
N VAL A 166 6.79 -17.31 -27.93
CA VAL A 166 5.48 -16.87 -27.43
C VAL A 166 5.41 -16.80 -25.90
N GLU A 167 6.08 -17.73 -25.21
CA GLU A 167 6.17 -17.72 -23.74
C GLU A 167 7.00 -16.52 -23.26
N ARG A 168 8.09 -16.22 -23.97
CA ARG A 168 8.94 -15.05 -23.67
C ARG A 168 8.20 -13.74 -23.92
N LEU A 169 7.45 -13.65 -25.02
CA LEU A 169 6.64 -12.47 -25.31
C LEU A 169 5.64 -12.22 -24.17
N ALA A 170 4.88 -13.25 -23.78
CA ALA A 170 3.93 -13.14 -22.66
C ALA A 170 4.63 -12.69 -21.36
N HIS A 171 5.80 -13.26 -21.06
CA HIS A 171 6.61 -12.83 -19.91
C HIS A 171 7.03 -11.36 -20.00
N TRP A 172 7.54 -10.90 -21.14
CA TRP A 172 8.01 -9.52 -21.28
C TRP A 172 6.87 -8.50 -21.30
N VAL A 173 5.70 -8.86 -21.83
CA VAL A 173 4.49 -8.03 -21.69
C VAL A 173 4.07 -7.98 -20.23
N LEU A 174 4.07 -9.09 -19.50
CA LEU A 174 3.76 -9.13 -18.06
C LEU A 174 4.76 -8.29 -17.25
N ALA A 175 6.07 -8.48 -17.46
CA ALA A 175 7.12 -7.79 -16.72
C ALA A 175 7.14 -6.28 -17.04
N GLY A 176 7.08 -5.91 -18.32
CA GLY A 176 7.08 -4.52 -18.75
C GLY A 176 5.86 -3.76 -18.26
N SER A 177 4.67 -4.35 -18.39
CA SER A 177 3.44 -3.75 -17.85
C SER A 177 3.49 -3.63 -16.33
N PHE A 178 3.95 -4.65 -15.61
CA PHE A 178 4.09 -4.59 -14.15
C PHE A 178 5.03 -3.48 -13.69
N ILE A 179 6.22 -3.33 -14.30
CA ILE A 179 7.17 -2.27 -13.93
C ILE A 179 6.53 -0.90 -14.11
N LEU A 180 5.84 -0.69 -15.24
CA LEU A 180 5.17 0.57 -15.53
C LEU A 180 4.02 0.86 -14.55
N LEU A 181 3.23 -0.17 -14.20
CA LEU A 181 2.16 -0.07 -13.20
C LEU A 181 2.71 0.21 -11.79
N ALA A 182 3.82 -0.43 -11.41
CA ALA A 182 4.46 -0.22 -10.14
C ALA A 182 4.99 1.22 -10.00
N LEU A 183 5.66 1.73 -11.03
CA LEU A 183 6.16 3.11 -11.06
C LEU A 183 5.03 4.13 -10.97
N THR A 184 3.98 3.96 -11.78
CA THR A 184 2.82 4.87 -11.76
C THR A 184 2.04 4.81 -10.44
N GLY A 185 1.94 3.63 -9.82
CA GLY A 185 1.37 3.46 -8.48
C GLY A 185 2.19 4.18 -7.40
N LEU A 186 3.53 4.08 -7.45
CA LEU A 186 4.43 4.79 -6.54
C LEU A 186 4.34 6.31 -6.72
N ILE A 187 4.27 6.81 -7.97
CA ILE A 187 4.07 8.24 -8.25
C ILE A 187 2.74 8.72 -7.66
N SER A 188 1.65 7.95 -7.83
CA SER A 188 0.33 8.28 -7.26
C SER A 188 0.35 8.37 -5.71
N LEU A 189 1.12 7.51 -5.05
CA LEU A 189 1.18 7.44 -3.60
C LEU A 189 2.18 8.44 -2.98
N PHE A 190 3.35 8.61 -3.58
CA PHE A 190 4.45 9.41 -3.03
C PHE A 190 4.63 10.78 -3.71
N GLY A 191 3.97 11.05 -4.84
CA GLY A 191 4.18 12.28 -5.61
C GLY A 191 4.06 13.57 -4.78
N ARG A 192 3.04 13.63 -3.90
CA ARG A 192 2.84 14.81 -3.05
C ARG A 192 3.95 15.05 -2.02
N VAL A 193 4.61 13.99 -1.53
CA VAL A 193 5.62 14.10 -0.47
C VAL A 193 7.06 14.03 -0.99
N ALA A 194 7.28 13.42 -2.15
CA ALA A 194 8.59 13.30 -2.75
C ALA A 194 8.78 14.27 -3.92
N ILE A 195 7.81 14.34 -4.85
CA ILE A 195 7.98 15.10 -6.09
C ILE A 195 7.71 16.59 -5.88
N ILE A 196 6.64 16.96 -5.17
CA ILE A 196 6.32 18.39 -4.94
C ILE A 196 7.47 19.14 -4.24
N PRO A 197 8.08 18.63 -3.15
CA PRO A 197 9.18 19.34 -2.50
C PRO A 197 10.45 19.45 -3.36
N LEU A 198 10.68 18.48 -4.25
CA LEU A 198 11.89 18.42 -5.08
C LEU A 198 11.76 19.21 -6.40
N PHE A 199 10.58 19.21 -7.01
CA PHE A 199 10.36 19.67 -8.38
C PHE A 199 9.14 20.60 -8.54
N GLY A 200 8.38 20.85 -7.48
CA GLY A 200 7.21 21.72 -7.50
C GLY A 200 5.91 21.05 -7.95
N HIS A 201 4.82 21.81 -7.88
CA HIS A 201 3.47 21.33 -8.18
C HIS A 201 3.25 20.98 -9.65
N GLU A 202 3.87 21.73 -10.57
CA GLU A 202 3.68 21.55 -12.02
C GLU A 202 4.17 20.18 -12.49
N VAL A 203 5.41 19.82 -12.12
CA VAL A 203 6.01 18.52 -12.44
C VAL A 203 5.17 17.38 -11.84
N ASN A 204 4.74 17.52 -10.59
CA ASN A 204 3.89 16.53 -9.96
C ASN A 204 2.53 16.39 -10.67
N SER A 205 1.93 17.49 -11.16
CA SER A 205 0.67 17.47 -11.90
C SER A 205 0.78 16.66 -13.19
N ILE A 206 1.79 16.97 -14.01
CA ILE A 206 2.07 16.25 -15.27
C ILE A 206 2.28 14.76 -15.01
N LEU A 207 3.12 14.43 -14.03
CA LEU A 207 3.41 13.04 -13.67
C LEU A 207 2.19 12.32 -13.12
N ALA A 208 1.34 12.97 -12.33
CA ALA A 208 0.14 12.37 -11.77
C ALA A 208 -0.92 12.08 -12.86
N ILE A 209 -1.13 13.02 -13.79
CA ILE A 209 -2.05 12.85 -14.93
C ILE A 209 -1.56 11.71 -15.82
N GLY A 210 -0.28 11.76 -16.23
CA GLY A 210 0.33 10.71 -17.03
C GLY A 210 0.28 9.35 -16.35
N SER A 211 0.60 9.29 -15.05
CA SER A 211 0.56 8.06 -14.28
C SER A 211 -0.83 7.45 -14.25
N LYS A 212 -1.88 8.23 -13.99
CA LYS A 212 -3.25 7.71 -13.96
C LYS A 212 -3.69 7.16 -15.32
N TRP A 213 -3.38 7.88 -16.41
CA TRP A 213 -3.73 7.43 -17.75
C TRP A 213 -2.98 6.14 -18.12
N ILE A 214 -1.68 6.09 -17.88
CA ILE A 214 -0.86 4.90 -18.12
C ILE A 214 -1.36 3.72 -17.27
N HIS A 215 -1.57 3.95 -15.97
CA HIS A 215 -1.95 2.88 -15.05
C HIS A 215 -3.27 2.22 -15.42
N ASN A 216 -4.26 3.02 -15.81
CA ASN A 216 -5.59 2.52 -16.19
C ASN A 216 -5.60 1.76 -17.52
N ASN A 217 -4.71 2.11 -18.46
CA ASN A 217 -4.68 1.47 -19.78
C ASN A 217 -3.73 0.25 -19.82
N VAL A 218 -2.56 0.36 -19.19
CA VAL A 218 -1.55 -0.73 -19.18
C VAL A 218 -1.97 -1.90 -18.30
N SER A 219 -2.86 -1.68 -17.32
CA SER A 219 -3.41 -2.75 -16.47
C SER A 219 -4.10 -3.84 -17.28
N TRP A 220 -4.75 -3.52 -18.41
CA TRP A 220 -5.38 -4.51 -19.29
C TRP A 220 -4.35 -5.45 -19.93
N ALA A 221 -3.22 -4.91 -20.38
CA ALA A 221 -2.12 -5.71 -20.90
C ALA A 221 -1.52 -6.61 -19.82
N PHE A 222 -1.36 -6.10 -18.59
CA PHE A 222 -0.90 -6.88 -17.44
C PHE A 222 -1.86 -8.05 -17.14
N MET A 223 -3.17 -7.79 -17.04
CA MET A 223 -4.18 -8.82 -16.76
C MET A 223 -4.20 -9.91 -17.83
N LEU A 224 -4.15 -9.52 -19.11
CA LEU A 224 -4.09 -10.48 -20.22
C LEU A 224 -2.81 -11.31 -20.18
N ALA A 225 -1.66 -10.66 -19.97
CA ALA A 225 -0.37 -11.35 -19.89
C ALA A 225 -0.31 -12.32 -18.69
N LEU A 226 -0.93 -11.97 -17.57
CA LEU A 226 -1.03 -12.82 -16.38
C LEU A 226 -1.79 -14.12 -16.69
N ILE A 227 -2.90 -14.01 -17.42
CA ILE A 227 -3.69 -15.17 -17.88
C ILE A 227 -2.85 -16.05 -18.83
N LEU A 228 -2.17 -15.43 -19.81
CA LEU A 228 -1.34 -16.17 -20.77
C LEU A 228 -0.21 -16.94 -20.07
N VAL A 229 0.52 -16.27 -19.17
CA VAL A 229 1.60 -16.88 -18.38
C VAL A 229 1.08 -18.01 -17.50
N PHE A 230 -0.09 -17.85 -16.88
CA PHE A 230 -0.75 -18.93 -16.13
C PHE A 230 -0.99 -20.15 -17.03
N VAL A 231 -1.66 -19.96 -18.17
CA VAL A 231 -2.01 -21.05 -19.09
C VAL A 231 -0.75 -21.76 -19.62
N PHE A 232 0.30 -21.03 -19.96
CA PHE A 232 1.53 -21.62 -20.48
C PHE A 232 2.30 -22.42 -19.42
N TRP A 233 2.31 -21.99 -18.16
CA TRP A 233 3.26 -22.51 -17.18
C TRP A 233 2.65 -23.24 -15.99
N VAL A 234 1.34 -23.19 -15.76
CA VAL A 234 0.71 -23.78 -14.55
C VAL A 234 1.03 -25.26 -14.39
N ILE A 235 0.98 -26.04 -15.47
CA ILE A 235 1.25 -27.49 -15.43
C ILE A 235 2.67 -27.79 -14.94
N HIS A 236 3.64 -26.94 -15.31
CA HIS A 236 5.03 -27.10 -14.88
C HIS A 236 5.31 -26.54 -13.47
N ASN A 237 4.35 -25.83 -12.88
CA ASN A 237 4.48 -25.18 -11.57
C ASN A 237 3.65 -25.86 -10.46
N ILE A 238 3.09 -27.03 -10.74
CA ILE A 238 2.44 -27.85 -9.71
C ILE A 238 3.52 -28.33 -8.71
N PRO A 239 3.31 -28.15 -7.39
CA PRO A 239 4.23 -28.65 -6.37
C PRO A 239 4.39 -30.17 -6.46
N ALA A 240 5.64 -30.63 -6.38
CA ALA A 240 6.03 -32.03 -6.47
C ALA A 240 6.92 -32.42 -5.28
N ARG A 241 7.08 -33.71 -5.02
CA ARG A 241 7.93 -34.22 -3.91
C ARG A 241 9.39 -33.72 -4.00
N ALA A 242 9.91 -33.56 -5.21
CA ALA A 242 11.25 -33.00 -5.43
C ALA A 242 11.40 -31.57 -4.87
N ASP A 243 10.33 -30.78 -4.86
CA ASP A 243 10.37 -29.41 -4.35
C ASP A 243 10.58 -29.37 -2.84
N VAL A 244 10.03 -30.34 -2.10
CA VAL A 244 10.25 -30.47 -0.66
C VAL A 244 11.72 -30.77 -0.37
N VAL A 245 12.33 -31.67 -1.15
CA VAL A 245 13.78 -31.97 -1.05
C VAL A 245 14.62 -30.74 -1.39
N TRP A 246 14.22 -29.99 -2.42
CA TRP A 246 14.88 -28.75 -2.81
C TRP A 246 14.84 -27.71 -1.67
N LEU A 247 13.68 -27.53 -1.02
CA LEU A 247 13.50 -26.62 0.11
C LEU A 247 14.29 -27.05 1.34
N MET A 248 14.29 -28.34 1.68
CA MET A 248 15.08 -28.87 2.81
C MET A 248 16.59 -28.67 2.61
N LYS A 249 17.06 -28.68 1.35
CA LYS A 249 18.46 -28.38 1.00
C LYS A 249 18.74 -26.88 0.81
N GLY A 250 17.78 -26.00 1.14
CA GLY A 250 17.92 -24.55 0.98
C GLY A 250 18.24 -24.13 -0.45
N GLY A 251 17.73 -24.88 -1.44
CA GLY A 251 18.00 -24.65 -2.85
C GLY A 251 19.44 -24.88 -3.30
N GLY A 252 20.25 -25.58 -2.50
CA GLY A 252 21.68 -25.75 -2.78
C GLY A 252 22.51 -24.51 -2.42
N LEU A 253 21.87 -23.46 -1.90
CA LEU A 253 22.53 -22.18 -1.64
C LEU A 253 23.61 -22.31 -0.55
N PHE A 254 23.58 -23.28 0.35
CA PHE A 254 24.55 -23.35 1.45
C PHE A 254 25.66 -24.40 1.26
N SER A 255 25.69 -25.10 0.12
CA SER A 255 26.71 -26.12 -0.16
C SER A 255 27.25 -25.99 -1.58
N LYS A 256 28.58 -25.92 -1.72
CA LYS A 256 29.28 -25.56 -2.98
C LYS A 256 29.03 -26.52 -4.15
N ASN A 257 28.60 -27.76 -3.89
CA ASN A 257 28.35 -28.79 -4.91
C ASN A 257 26.99 -29.48 -4.73
N SER A 258 26.05 -28.83 -4.02
CA SER A 258 24.72 -29.40 -3.85
C SER A 258 23.79 -28.86 -4.93
N HIS A 259 23.45 -29.70 -5.90
CA HIS A 259 22.43 -29.44 -6.91
C HIS A 259 21.17 -30.23 -6.55
N PRO A 260 20.20 -29.65 -5.81
CA PRO A 260 19.00 -30.38 -5.45
C PRO A 260 18.17 -30.70 -6.70
N PRO A 261 17.42 -31.81 -6.70
CA PRO A 261 16.64 -32.23 -7.85
C PRO A 261 15.63 -31.15 -8.24
N ALA A 262 15.61 -30.76 -9.52
CA ALA A 262 14.73 -29.74 -10.05
C ALA A 262 14.25 -30.05 -11.46
N TRP A 263 12.95 -29.89 -11.68
CA TRP A 263 12.30 -29.98 -12.99
C TRP A 263 12.47 -28.67 -13.78
N LYS A 264 11.66 -28.46 -14.83
CA LYS A 264 11.67 -27.23 -15.65
C LYS A 264 11.63 -25.95 -14.79
N PHE A 265 10.95 -25.99 -13.65
CA PHE A 265 11.04 -24.98 -12.60
C PHE A 265 11.45 -25.62 -11.28
N ASN A 266 12.33 -24.94 -10.54
CA ASN A 266 12.70 -25.33 -9.17
C ASN A 266 11.66 -24.81 -8.15
N ALA A 267 11.73 -25.27 -6.90
CA ALA A 267 10.74 -24.91 -5.87
C ALA A 267 10.64 -23.39 -5.64
N GLY A 268 11.76 -22.67 -5.64
CA GLY A 268 11.77 -21.21 -5.51
C GLY A 268 11.05 -20.51 -6.68
N GLN A 269 11.28 -20.95 -7.90
CA GLN A 269 10.58 -20.44 -9.08
C GLN A 269 9.08 -20.74 -9.03
N LYS A 270 8.68 -21.92 -8.53
CA LYS A 270 7.26 -22.26 -8.32
C LYS A 270 6.59 -21.38 -7.28
N LEU A 271 7.29 -21.07 -6.18
CA LEU A 271 6.80 -20.12 -5.17
C LEU A 271 6.59 -18.73 -5.77
N ILE A 272 7.54 -18.24 -6.56
CA ILE A 272 7.39 -16.95 -7.27
C ILE A 272 6.22 -17.00 -8.25
N PHE A 273 6.08 -18.08 -9.03
CA PHE A 273 4.95 -18.25 -9.94
C PHE A 273 3.62 -18.11 -9.20
N TRP A 274 3.40 -18.87 -8.13
CA TRP A 274 2.15 -18.81 -7.37
C TRP A 274 1.96 -17.47 -6.67
N ALA A 275 3.01 -16.85 -6.15
CA ALA A 275 2.94 -15.50 -5.59
C ALA A 275 2.49 -14.48 -6.65
N VAL A 276 3.08 -14.51 -7.85
CA VAL A 276 2.70 -13.62 -8.95
C VAL A 276 1.28 -13.87 -9.43
N ILE A 277 0.84 -15.13 -9.53
CA ILE A 277 -0.53 -15.46 -9.92
C ILE A 277 -1.53 -14.97 -8.86
N ILE A 278 -1.33 -15.30 -7.59
CA ILE A 278 -2.28 -14.96 -6.51
C ILE A 278 -2.31 -13.45 -6.28
N LEU A 279 -1.15 -12.81 -6.10
CA LEU A 279 -1.07 -11.37 -5.87
C LEU A 279 -1.49 -10.60 -7.14
N GLY A 280 -1.11 -11.08 -8.33
CA GLY A 280 -1.50 -10.52 -9.62
C GLY A 280 -3.00 -10.54 -9.85
N VAL A 281 -3.68 -11.66 -9.55
CA VAL A 281 -5.15 -11.73 -9.62
C VAL A 281 -5.77 -10.81 -8.57
N SER A 282 -5.25 -10.80 -7.34
CA SER A 282 -5.79 -9.97 -6.25
C SER A 282 -5.68 -8.46 -6.56
N VAL A 283 -4.54 -8.01 -7.09
CA VAL A 283 -4.34 -6.61 -7.49
C VAL A 283 -5.20 -6.25 -8.71
N SER A 284 -5.39 -7.18 -9.64
CA SER A 284 -6.26 -7.00 -10.81
C SER A 284 -7.73 -6.85 -10.41
N VAL A 285 -8.24 -7.73 -9.55
CA VAL A 285 -9.63 -7.68 -9.07
C VAL A 285 -9.91 -6.41 -8.27
N SER A 286 -9.01 -6.04 -7.37
CA SER A 286 -9.14 -4.76 -6.63
C SER A 286 -8.98 -3.54 -7.55
N GLY A 287 -8.15 -3.61 -8.59
CA GLY A 287 -8.01 -2.56 -9.59
C GLY A 287 -9.27 -2.38 -10.45
N LEU A 288 -9.90 -3.48 -10.86
CA LEU A 288 -11.19 -3.46 -11.56
C LEU A 288 -12.30 -2.89 -10.67
N SER A 289 -12.32 -3.26 -9.39
CA SER A 289 -13.25 -2.66 -8.41
C SER A 289 -13.07 -1.14 -8.30
N LEU A 290 -11.82 -0.64 -8.33
CA LEU A 290 -11.54 0.80 -8.32
C LEU A 290 -11.92 1.51 -9.63
N LEU A 291 -11.87 0.81 -10.78
CA LEU A 291 -12.31 1.35 -12.07
C LEU A 291 -13.84 1.38 -12.21
N PHE A 292 -14.53 0.40 -11.63
CA PHE A 292 -15.98 0.21 -11.72
C PHE A 292 -16.63 0.13 -10.34
N PRO A 293 -16.54 1.19 -9.51
CA PRO A 293 -16.93 1.14 -8.09
C PRO A 293 -18.42 0.89 -7.85
N PHE A 294 -19.26 1.12 -8.85
CA PHE A 294 -20.72 0.91 -8.75
C PHE A 294 -21.16 -0.45 -9.31
N GLN A 295 -20.27 -1.18 -10.00
CA GLN A 295 -20.58 -2.45 -10.65
C GLN A 295 -19.84 -3.63 -10.03
N MET A 296 -18.70 -3.38 -9.37
CA MET A 296 -17.83 -4.42 -8.83
C MET A 296 -17.50 -4.20 -7.34
N PRO A 297 -18.49 -4.32 -6.43
CA PRO A 297 -18.23 -4.35 -4.99
C PRO A 297 -17.47 -5.64 -4.64
N LEU A 298 -16.35 -5.49 -3.92
CA LEU A 298 -15.44 -6.56 -3.55
C LEU A 298 -15.57 -6.93 -2.06
N PHE A 299 -15.57 -5.94 -1.17
CA PHE A 299 -15.54 -6.10 0.28
C PHE A 299 -16.90 -6.42 0.85
N ALA A 300 -17.97 -5.70 0.47
CA ALA A 300 -19.32 -6.03 0.94
C ALA A 300 -19.66 -7.51 0.73
N ALA A 301 -19.45 -8.02 -0.49
CA ALA A 301 -19.68 -9.42 -0.84
C ALA A 301 -18.70 -10.40 -0.15
N THR A 302 -17.46 -9.98 0.10
CA THR A 302 -16.48 -10.80 0.83
C THR A 302 -16.83 -10.89 2.31
N PHE A 303 -17.24 -9.78 2.92
CA PHE A 303 -17.65 -9.68 4.32
C PHE A 303 -18.91 -10.52 4.58
N GLU A 304 -19.87 -10.51 3.66
CA GLU A 304 -21.04 -11.40 3.73
C GLU A 304 -20.63 -12.87 3.80
N LYS A 305 -19.75 -13.32 2.89
CA LYS A 305 -19.24 -14.69 2.90
C LYS A 305 -18.49 -15.02 4.20
N ILE A 306 -17.63 -14.12 4.68
CA ILE A 306 -16.89 -14.31 5.94
C ILE A 306 -17.85 -14.44 7.13
N ASN A 307 -18.90 -13.62 7.17
CA ASN A 307 -19.93 -13.69 8.20
C ASN A 307 -20.70 -15.02 8.13
N MET A 308 -21.05 -15.50 6.92
CA MET A 308 -21.70 -16.79 6.72
C MET A 308 -20.86 -17.97 7.20
N LEU A 309 -19.52 -17.88 7.08
CA LEU A 309 -18.60 -18.89 7.61
C LEU A 309 -18.47 -18.84 9.14
N GLY A 310 -19.07 -17.84 9.82
CA GLY A 310 -19.00 -17.68 11.26
C GLY A 310 -17.63 -17.26 11.79
N ILE A 311 -16.70 -16.88 10.90
CA ILE A 311 -15.30 -16.56 11.26
C ILE A 311 -15.22 -15.46 12.34
N PRO A 312 -15.94 -14.33 12.24
CA PRO A 312 -15.88 -13.29 13.28
C PRO A 312 -16.30 -13.84 14.65
N GLY A 313 -17.34 -14.67 14.71
CA GLY A 313 -17.79 -15.32 15.94
C GLY A 313 -16.73 -16.23 16.56
N LEU A 314 -15.95 -16.95 15.74
CA LEU A 314 -14.87 -17.83 16.21
C LEU A 314 -13.74 -17.06 16.93
N VAL A 315 -13.52 -15.80 16.55
CA VAL A 315 -12.47 -14.95 17.14
C VAL A 315 -13.03 -13.88 18.09
N GLY A 316 -14.31 -13.99 18.48
CA GLY A 316 -14.95 -13.05 19.41
C GLY A 316 -15.17 -11.64 18.84
N LEU A 317 -15.25 -11.52 17.52
CA LEU A 317 -15.50 -10.27 16.81
C LEU A 317 -16.96 -10.16 16.36
N ASN A 318 -17.45 -8.92 16.26
CA ASN A 318 -18.74 -8.63 15.67
C ASN A 318 -18.75 -8.95 14.16
N PRO A 319 -19.93 -9.27 13.58
CA PRO A 319 -20.07 -9.43 12.14
C PRO A 319 -19.53 -8.23 11.37
N LEU A 320 -18.88 -8.49 10.24
CA LEU A 320 -18.34 -7.47 9.35
C LEU A 320 -19.49 -6.72 8.64
N PRO A 321 -19.33 -5.41 8.33
CA PRO A 321 -20.39 -4.62 7.70
C PRO A 321 -20.64 -5.07 6.25
N THR A 322 -21.85 -5.56 5.94
CA THR A 322 -22.18 -6.05 4.58
C THR A 322 -22.86 -5.01 3.69
N VAL A 323 -23.35 -3.91 4.28
CA VAL A 323 -23.90 -2.77 3.55
C VAL A 323 -22.86 -1.65 3.61
N LEU A 324 -22.13 -1.47 2.51
CA LEU A 324 -21.07 -0.47 2.40
C LEU A 324 -21.47 0.61 1.38
N GLU A 325 -21.27 1.87 1.77
CA GLU A 325 -21.37 2.99 0.84
C GLU A 325 -20.28 2.88 -0.25
N PRO A 326 -20.55 3.30 -1.50
CA PRO A 326 -19.59 3.14 -2.60
C PRO A 326 -18.20 3.74 -2.31
N HIS A 327 -18.14 4.87 -1.60
CA HIS A 327 -16.87 5.49 -1.24
C HIS A 327 -16.09 4.69 -0.18
N VAL A 328 -16.78 4.00 0.74
CA VAL A 328 -16.16 3.13 1.75
C VAL A 328 -15.61 1.87 1.09
N GLU A 329 -16.37 1.29 0.16
CA GLU A 329 -15.95 0.18 -0.68
C GLU A 329 -14.66 0.52 -1.45
N MET A 330 -14.61 1.70 -2.09
CA MET A 330 -13.40 2.20 -2.77
C MET A 330 -12.23 2.40 -1.81
N GLN A 331 -12.46 2.86 -0.58
CA GLN A 331 -11.39 3.02 0.41
C GLN A 331 -10.75 1.68 0.77
N TYR A 332 -11.55 0.64 1.04
CA TYR A 332 -11.03 -0.71 1.30
C TYR A 332 -10.31 -1.28 0.08
N ALA A 333 -10.88 -1.14 -1.12
CA ALA A 333 -10.24 -1.57 -2.35
C ALA A 333 -8.91 -0.87 -2.58
N GLN A 334 -8.82 0.43 -2.32
CA GLN A 334 -7.58 1.18 -2.50
C GLN A 334 -6.50 0.73 -1.51
N LEU A 335 -6.85 0.51 -0.24
CA LEU A 335 -5.88 0.02 0.75
C LEU A 335 -5.37 -1.37 0.39
N TRP A 336 -6.28 -2.29 0.08
CA TRP A 336 -5.93 -3.66 -0.30
C TRP A 336 -5.07 -3.69 -1.56
N HIS A 337 -5.47 -2.94 -2.60
CA HIS A 337 -4.73 -2.83 -3.84
C HIS A 337 -3.30 -2.34 -3.59
N ALA A 338 -3.12 -1.33 -2.74
CA ALA A 338 -1.80 -0.80 -2.42
C ALA A 338 -0.94 -1.80 -1.61
N ILE A 339 -1.53 -2.46 -0.60
CA ILE A 339 -0.83 -3.48 0.20
C ILE A 339 -0.34 -4.63 -0.69
N VAL A 340 -1.23 -5.20 -1.49
CA VAL A 340 -0.90 -6.30 -2.42
C VAL A 340 0.14 -5.86 -3.43
N SER A 341 0.04 -4.62 -3.95
CA SER A 341 1.03 -4.06 -4.87
C SER A 341 2.41 -3.99 -4.24
N PHE A 342 2.55 -3.51 -3.00
CA PHE A 342 3.84 -3.46 -2.31
C PHE A 342 4.46 -4.85 -2.10
N LEU A 343 3.64 -5.82 -1.67
CA LEU A 343 4.08 -7.21 -1.53
C LEU A 343 4.54 -7.80 -2.86
N MET A 344 3.78 -7.56 -3.92
CA MET A 344 4.12 -8.02 -5.26
C MET A 344 5.41 -7.35 -5.77
N MET A 345 5.58 -6.05 -5.56
CA MET A 345 6.81 -5.33 -5.92
C MET A 345 8.03 -5.94 -5.20
N ALA A 346 7.94 -6.24 -3.90
CA ALA A 346 9.03 -6.88 -3.17
C ALA A 346 9.41 -8.25 -3.76
N VAL A 347 8.41 -9.08 -4.07
CA VAL A 347 8.64 -10.39 -4.73
C VAL A 347 9.28 -10.22 -6.11
N ILE A 348 8.79 -9.26 -6.90
CA ILE A 348 9.30 -9.03 -8.26
C ILE A 348 10.73 -8.46 -8.23
N ILE A 349 11.08 -7.61 -7.27
CA ILE A 349 12.46 -7.13 -7.08
C ILE A 349 13.40 -8.32 -6.82
N ALA A 350 13.00 -9.24 -5.93
CA ALA A 350 13.77 -10.46 -5.68
C ALA A 350 13.85 -11.38 -6.92
N HIS A 351 12.76 -11.50 -7.68
CA HIS A 351 12.73 -12.27 -8.93
C HIS A 351 13.67 -11.69 -9.98
N ILE A 352 13.64 -10.38 -10.21
CA ILE A 352 14.53 -9.66 -11.13
C ILE A 352 15.99 -9.89 -10.70
N TYR A 353 16.30 -9.76 -9.42
CA TYR A 353 17.64 -10.01 -8.89
C TYR A 353 18.15 -11.40 -9.26
N ILE A 354 17.40 -12.47 -8.95
CA ILE A 354 17.83 -13.85 -9.22
C ILE A 354 17.93 -14.12 -10.73
N GLY A 355 17.00 -13.58 -11.52
CA GLY A 355 16.94 -13.78 -12.97
C GLY A 355 17.98 -12.99 -13.78
N THR A 356 18.68 -12.02 -13.18
CA THR A 356 19.63 -11.15 -13.89
C THR A 356 21.03 -11.19 -13.27
N LEU A 357 21.17 -10.61 -12.08
CA LEU A 357 22.45 -10.36 -11.41
C LEU A 357 22.88 -11.54 -10.53
N GLY A 358 21.92 -12.17 -9.84
CA GLY A 358 22.19 -13.16 -8.80
C GLY A 358 22.73 -14.49 -9.33
N MET A 359 22.30 -14.91 -10.52
CA MET A 359 22.67 -16.19 -11.12
C MET A 359 23.30 -16.01 -12.51
N GLU A 360 24.43 -16.65 -12.73
CA GLU A 360 25.08 -16.68 -14.04
C GLU A 360 24.21 -17.42 -15.06
N GLY A 361 24.13 -16.91 -16.30
CA GLY A 361 23.37 -17.55 -17.40
C GLY A 361 21.84 -17.52 -17.27
N ALA A 362 21.27 -17.13 -16.12
CA ALA A 362 19.82 -17.16 -15.91
C ALA A 362 19.04 -16.23 -16.86
N TYR A 363 19.60 -15.07 -17.19
CA TYR A 363 18.97 -14.11 -18.11
C TYR A 363 18.75 -14.70 -19.52
N ASP A 364 19.66 -15.56 -19.99
CA ASP A 364 19.60 -16.13 -21.35
C ASP A 364 18.32 -16.94 -21.57
N ALA A 365 17.75 -17.51 -20.50
CA ALA A 365 16.48 -18.22 -20.52
C ALA A 365 15.32 -17.33 -21.02
N MET A 366 15.27 -16.06 -20.62
CA MET A 366 14.19 -15.12 -21.03
C MET A 366 14.63 -14.17 -22.15
N GLY A 367 15.93 -13.87 -22.27
CA GLY A 367 16.46 -13.06 -23.35
C GLY A 367 16.44 -13.79 -24.69
N SER A 368 17.05 -14.98 -24.74
CA SER A 368 17.18 -15.76 -25.98
C SER A 368 16.25 -16.97 -26.08
N GLY A 369 15.71 -17.43 -24.93
CA GLY A 369 14.97 -18.69 -24.81
C GLY A 369 15.82 -19.93 -24.64
N ASN A 370 17.11 -19.82 -24.89
CA ASN A 370 18.05 -20.92 -24.82
C ASN A 370 18.94 -20.79 -23.58
N VAL A 371 19.24 -21.91 -22.93
CA VAL A 371 20.15 -21.99 -21.79
C VAL A 371 21.31 -22.91 -22.11
N ASP A 372 22.46 -22.67 -21.46
CA ASP A 372 23.59 -23.58 -21.55
C ASP A 372 23.27 -24.94 -20.90
N LEU A 373 23.77 -26.03 -21.49
CA LEU A 373 23.51 -27.39 -21.02
C LEU A 373 24.11 -27.65 -19.64
N GLN A 374 25.32 -27.17 -19.34
CA GLN A 374 25.94 -27.34 -18.03
C GLN A 374 25.16 -26.55 -16.97
N TRP A 375 24.75 -25.32 -17.30
CA TRP A 375 23.87 -24.55 -16.44
C TRP A 375 22.55 -25.29 -16.14
N ALA A 376 21.94 -25.89 -17.17
CA ALA A 376 20.71 -26.67 -17.02
C ALA A 376 20.91 -27.92 -16.16
N LYS A 377 22.05 -28.61 -16.29
CA LYS A 377 22.38 -29.78 -15.45
C LYS A 377 22.51 -29.39 -13.98
N GLU A 378 23.13 -28.25 -13.69
CA GLU A 378 23.34 -27.79 -12.31
C GLU A 378 22.06 -27.27 -11.63
N HIS A 379 21.12 -26.71 -12.39
CA HIS A 379 19.94 -26.02 -11.83
C HIS A 379 18.61 -26.75 -12.07
N HIS A 380 18.57 -27.66 -13.05
CA HIS A 380 17.37 -28.30 -13.59
C HIS A 380 17.66 -29.74 -14.08
N ASN A 381 18.42 -30.51 -13.30
CA ASN A 381 18.89 -31.86 -13.67
C ASN A 381 17.79 -32.80 -14.18
N LEU A 382 16.64 -32.88 -13.49
CA LEU A 382 15.52 -33.75 -13.89
C LEU A 382 14.90 -33.32 -15.23
N TRP A 383 14.92 -32.03 -15.52
CA TRP A 383 14.48 -31.52 -16.82
C TRP A 383 15.48 -31.85 -17.93
N VAL A 384 16.79 -31.81 -17.65
CA VAL A 384 17.79 -32.23 -18.63
C VAL A 384 17.64 -33.71 -18.97
N GLU A 385 17.47 -34.58 -17.96
CA GLU A 385 17.19 -36.01 -18.16
C GLU A 385 15.95 -36.23 -19.06
N GLU A 386 14.88 -35.45 -18.83
CA GLU A 386 13.68 -35.47 -19.66
C GLU A 386 13.97 -35.03 -21.11
N MET A 387 14.79 -33.99 -21.31
CA MET A 387 15.13 -33.50 -22.64
C MET A 387 16.07 -34.46 -23.39
N GLU A 388 16.99 -35.12 -22.68
CA GLU A 388 17.85 -36.18 -23.23
C GLU A 388 17.00 -37.37 -23.67
N ALA A 389 16.07 -37.83 -22.83
CA ALA A 389 15.12 -38.90 -23.16
C ALA A 389 14.23 -38.55 -24.37
N LYS A 390 13.93 -37.27 -24.58
CA LYS A 390 13.18 -36.75 -25.74
C LYS A 390 14.05 -36.48 -26.96
N GLY A 391 15.36 -36.71 -26.91
CA GLY A 391 16.30 -36.44 -28.00
C GLY A 391 16.45 -34.95 -28.35
N LYS A 392 16.14 -34.05 -27.40
CA LYS A 392 16.18 -32.59 -27.60
C LYS A 392 17.49 -31.93 -27.18
N VAL A 393 18.41 -32.72 -26.61
CA VAL A 393 19.77 -32.26 -26.31
C VAL A 393 20.67 -32.58 -27.51
N PRO A 394 21.38 -31.59 -28.07
CA PRO A 394 22.36 -31.85 -29.12
C PRO A 394 23.36 -32.91 -28.65
N LYS A 395 23.51 -33.99 -29.41
CA LYS A 395 24.62 -34.93 -29.16
C LYS A 395 25.91 -34.14 -29.36
N ALA A 396 26.79 -34.14 -28.36
CA ALA A 396 28.12 -33.56 -28.53
C ALA A 396 28.73 -34.20 -29.77
N SER A 397 28.96 -33.41 -30.83
CA SER A 397 29.85 -33.85 -31.89
C SER A 397 31.20 -34.06 -31.20
N VAL A 398 31.66 -35.30 -31.18
CA VAL A 398 33.03 -35.63 -30.81
C VAL A 398 33.90 -34.91 -31.83
N SER A 399 34.28 -33.67 -31.52
CA SER A 399 35.44 -33.04 -32.11
C SER A 399 36.62 -33.83 -31.55
N ALA A 400 36.98 -34.91 -32.23
CA ALA A 400 38.31 -35.45 -32.12
C ALA A 400 39.25 -34.29 -32.46
N ALA A 401 39.96 -33.77 -31.45
CA ALA A 401 41.10 -32.92 -31.69
C ALA A 401 42.16 -33.80 -32.35
N GLU A 402 42.47 -33.50 -33.61
CA GLU A 402 43.70 -33.90 -34.29
C GLU A 402 44.90 -33.12 -33.73
#